data_AF-A0A328DD72-F1
#
_entry.id   AF-A0A328DD72-F1
#
_cell.length_a   1.000
_cell.length_b   1.000
_cell.length_c   1.000
_cell.angle_alpha   90.00
_cell.angle_beta   90.00
_cell.angle_gamma   90.00
#
_symmetry.space_group_name_H-M   'P 1'
#
loop_
_entity.id
_entity.type
_entity.pdbx_description
1 polymer ?
#
loop_
_entity_poly.entity_id
_entity_poly.type
_entity_poly.pdbx_seq_one_letter_code
_entity_poly.pdbx_strand_id
1 'polypeptide(L)'
;MYIYGGMNSSYCFLSDLHMLDLKNWTWRKLVCTDPAWRFRPGGTTLPGHSLIAWNNKLLLMVGHTKDLSQETILMKEFDPLKMFGWTSRLKKRIDHLHEEVNL
;
A
#
# COMPACT_ATOMS: atom_id res chain seq x y z
N MET A 1 5.62 5.59 -14.00
CA MET A 1 5.17 6.14 -12.70
C MET A 1 3.94 5.38 -12.24
N TYR A 2 3.78 5.13 -10.94
CA TYR A 2 2.64 4.39 -10.39
C TYR A 2 1.87 5.26 -9.39
N ILE A 3 0.53 5.19 -9.45
CA ILE A 3 -0.38 5.92 -8.56
C ILE A 3 -1.40 4.93 -8.03
N TYR A 4 -1.61 4.94 -6.72
CA TYR A 4 -2.60 4.10 -6.04
C TYR A 4 -3.58 4.95 -5.25
N GLY A 5 -4.86 4.65 -5.39
CA GLY A 5 -5.93 5.21 -4.55
C GLY A 5 -6.15 6.72 -4.71
N GLY A 6 -6.39 7.40 -3.58
CA GLY A 6 -6.81 8.80 -3.53
C GLY A 6 -8.30 8.95 -3.17
N MET A 7 -8.84 10.14 -3.41
CA MET A 7 -10.24 10.47 -3.15
C MET A 7 -10.80 11.25 -4.34
N ASN A 8 -12.00 10.88 -4.79
CA ASN A 8 -12.68 11.58 -5.88
C ASN A 8 -13.52 12.78 -5.36
N SER A 9 -14.14 13.52 -6.28
CA SER A 9 -14.99 14.68 -5.96
C SER A 9 -16.25 14.33 -5.15
N SER A 10 -16.64 13.05 -5.12
CA SER A 10 -17.74 12.53 -4.29
C SER A 10 -17.26 12.03 -2.92
N TYR A 11 -16.03 12.36 -2.50
CA TYR A 11 -15.43 11.92 -1.24
C TYR A 11 -15.32 10.40 -1.08
N CYS A 12 -15.35 9.65 -2.18
CA CYS A 12 -15.15 8.22 -2.16
C CYS A 12 -13.67 7.90 -2.28
N PHE A 13 -13.16 7.07 -1.35
CA PHE A 13 -11.80 6.56 -1.42
C PHE A 13 -11.65 5.57 -2.56
N LEU A 14 -10.58 5.75 -3.33
CA LEU A 14 -10.24 4.89 -4.46
C LEU A 14 -9.21 3.84 -4.02
N SER A 15 -9.23 2.69 -4.68
CA SER A 15 -8.32 1.55 -4.40
C SER A 15 -7.71 0.96 -5.67
N ASP A 16 -7.79 1.66 -6.81
CA ASP A 16 -7.19 1.25 -8.06
C ASP A 16 -5.73 1.69 -8.21
N LEU A 17 -4.98 0.90 -8.98
CA LEU A 17 -3.59 1.13 -9.33
C LEU A 17 -3.51 1.57 -10.79
N HIS A 18 -2.91 2.74 -11.04
CA HIS A 18 -2.67 3.27 -12.37
C HIS A 18 -1.17 3.38 -12.63
N MET A 19 -0.80 3.17 -13.88
CA MET A 19 0.55 3.35 -14.39
C MET A 19 0.52 4.41 -15.48
N LEU A 20 1.37 5.43 -15.32
CA LEU A 20 1.75 6.35 -16.40
C LEU A 20 3.04 5.84 -17.03
N ASP A 21 2.96 5.43 -18.29
CA ASP A 21 4.12 5.16 -19.13
C ASP A 21 4.71 6.50 -19.58
N LEU A 22 5.88 6.84 -19.04
CA LEU A 22 6.57 8.10 -19.33
C LEU A 22 7.24 8.13 -20.71
N LYS A 23 7.43 6.98 -21.36
CA LYS A 23 7.97 6.91 -22.72
C LYS A 23 6.91 7.32 -23.74
N ASN A 24 5.70 6.79 -23.56
CA ASN A 24 4.60 6.95 -24.50
C ASN A 24 3.55 7.98 -24.05
N TRP A 25 3.67 8.52 -22.83
CA TRP A 25 2.69 9.41 -22.20
C TRP A 25 1.27 8.81 -22.15
N THR A 26 1.18 7.50 -21.92
CA THR A 26 -0.09 6.78 -21.86
C THR A 26 -0.40 6.29 -20.46
N TRP A 27 -1.68 6.33 -20.12
CA TRP A 27 -2.21 5.79 -18.88
C TRP A 27 -2.69 4.36 -19.08
N ARG A 28 -2.42 3.50 -18.09
CA ARG A 28 -2.96 2.15 -18.00
C ARG A 28 -3.45 1.87 -16.60
N LYS A 29 -4.70 1.43 -16.48
CA LYS A 29 -5.23 0.85 -15.25
C LYS A 29 -4.69 -0.58 -15.08
N LEU A 30 -4.11 -0.87 -13.93
CA LEU A 30 -3.61 -2.20 -13.58
C LEU A 30 -4.69 -2.95 -12.80
N VAL A 31 -5.23 -4.00 -13.41
CA VAL A 31 -6.22 -4.87 -12.76
C VAL A 31 -5.46 -5.79 -11.80
N CYS A 32 -5.58 -5.51 -10.50
CA CYS A 32 -4.98 -6.32 -9.44
C CYS A 32 -6.12 -6.97 -8.66
N THR A 33 -6.12 -8.30 -8.57
CA THR A 33 -6.99 -9.00 -7.63
C THR A 33 -6.51 -8.70 -6.21
N ASP A 34 -7.37 -8.07 -5.41
CA ASP A 34 -7.13 -7.91 -3.98
C ASP A 34 -8.09 -8.81 -3.19
N PRO A 35 -7.67 -10.03 -2.82
CA PRO A 35 -8.51 -10.92 -2.03
C PRO A 35 -8.66 -10.43 -0.57
N ALA A 36 -7.78 -9.55 -0.08
CA ALA A 36 -7.68 -9.20 1.33
C ALA A 36 -8.48 -7.93 1.71
N TRP A 37 -8.79 -7.02 0.78
CA TRP A 37 -9.66 -5.87 1.08
C TRP A 37 -11.13 -6.25 1.27
N ARG A 38 -11.55 -7.48 0.96
CA ARG A 38 -12.91 -7.98 1.23
C ARG A 38 -13.18 -8.28 2.71
N PHE A 39 -12.15 -8.32 3.56
CA PHE A 39 -12.27 -8.77 4.96
C PHE A 39 -12.43 -7.66 6.01
N ARG A 40 -12.67 -6.41 5.61
CA ARG A 40 -13.15 -5.38 6.56
C ARG A 40 -14.55 -4.89 6.16
N PRO A 41 -15.55 -4.95 7.06
CA PRO A 41 -16.77 -4.18 6.88
C PRO A 41 -16.37 -2.70 6.75
N GLY A 42 -16.63 -2.09 5.60
CA GLY A 42 -16.14 -0.74 5.27
C GLY A 42 -14.81 -0.69 4.51
N GLY A 43 -14.57 -1.64 3.61
CA GLY A 43 -13.38 -1.80 2.75
C GLY A 43 -13.03 -0.59 1.86
N THR A 44 -12.56 0.48 2.48
CA THR A 44 -12.01 1.66 1.81
C THR A 44 -10.54 1.79 2.16
N THR A 45 -9.72 2.08 1.14
CA THR A 45 -8.38 2.62 1.29
C THR A 45 -8.38 3.66 2.41
N LEU A 46 -7.54 3.45 3.44
CA LEU A 46 -7.44 4.41 4.53
C LEU A 46 -6.66 5.65 4.03
N PRO A 47 -7.06 6.85 4.46
CA PRO A 47 -6.25 8.05 4.23
C PRO A 47 -4.88 7.89 4.89
N GLY A 48 -3.86 8.57 4.34
CA GLY A 48 -2.50 8.53 4.88
C GLY A 48 -1.70 7.27 4.53
N HIS A 49 -2.03 6.60 3.43
CA HIS A 49 -1.18 5.53 2.89
C HIS A 49 0.02 6.11 2.12
N SER A 50 1.10 5.33 2.07
CA SER A 50 2.30 5.65 1.29
C SER A 50 2.59 4.51 0.33
N LEU A 51 2.85 4.85 -0.93
CA LEU A 51 3.30 3.92 -1.96
C LEU A 51 4.79 4.13 -2.20
N ILE A 52 5.60 3.12 -1.91
CA ILE A 52 7.06 3.17 -2.01
C ILE A 52 7.52 2.20 -3.10
N ALA A 53 8.38 2.65 -4.01
CA ALA A 53 9.07 1.76 -4.93
C ALA A 53 10.31 1.16 -4.23
N TRP A 54 10.42 -0.16 -4.21
CA TRP A 54 11.56 -0.87 -3.62
C TRP A 54 11.84 -2.16 -4.37
N ASN A 55 13.09 -2.37 -4.81
CA ASN A 55 13.55 -3.60 -5.46
C ASN A 55 12.62 -4.09 -6.60
N ASN A 56 12.28 -3.20 -7.54
CA ASN A 56 11.34 -3.43 -8.65
C ASN A 56 9.90 -3.79 -8.24
N LYS A 57 9.54 -3.60 -6.98
CA LYS A 57 8.20 -3.81 -6.44
C LYS A 57 7.63 -2.52 -5.88
N LEU A 58 6.33 -2.53 -5.65
CA LEU A 58 5.62 -1.47 -4.96
C LEU A 58 5.21 -1.95 -3.57
N LEU A 59 5.56 -1.18 -2.56
CA LEU A 59 5.15 -1.39 -1.18
C LEU A 59 4.08 -0.36 -0.82
N LEU A 60 2.86 -0.83 -0.59
CA LEU A 60 1.77 -0.03 -0.08
C LEU A 60 1.75 -0.16 1.45
N MET A 61 2.09 0.91 2.14
CA MET A 61 1.96 1.02 3.59
C MET A 61 0.64 1.71 3.89
N VAL A 62 -0.25 1.02 4.59
CA VAL A 62 -1.53 1.59 5.00
C VAL A 62 -1.30 2.44 6.25
N GLY A 63 -1.75 3.70 6.21
CA GLY A 63 -1.65 4.63 7.32
C GLY A 63 -2.46 4.20 8.56
N HIS A 64 -2.22 4.95 9.64
CA HIS A 64 -2.73 4.77 11.00
C HIS A 64 -3.98 3.87 11.12
N THR A 65 -3.80 2.69 11.70
CA THR A 65 -4.93 1.93 12.23
C THR A 65 -5.52 2.74 13.38
N LYS A 66 -6.86 2.90 13.40
CA LYS A 66 -7.57 3.56 14.52
C LYS A 66 -7.34 2.86 15.86
N ASP A 67 -6.94 1.60 15.79
CA ASP A 67 -6.60 0.77 16.93
C ASP A 67 -5.10 0.89 17.24
N LEU A 68 -4.80 1.67 18.28
CA LEU A 68 -3.46 1.88 18.84
C LEU A 68 -2.92 0.64 19.57
N SER A 69 -3.76 -0.36 19.87
CA SER A 69 -3.31 -1.63 20.45
C SER A 69 -2.61 -2.54 19.42
N GLN A 70 -2.70 -2.20 18.13
CA GLN A 70 -2.05 -2.95 17.08
C GLN A 70 -0.61 -2.45 16.90
N GLU A 71 0.34 -3.15 17.50
CA GLU A 71 1.78 -3.03 17.26
C GLU A 71 2.20 -3.48 15.85
N THR A 72 1.29 -3.54 14.87
CA THR A 72 1.60 -4.06 13.54
C THR A 72 1.21 -3.07 12.45
N ILE A 73 2.14 -2.83 11.53
CA ILE A 73 1.92 -2.08 10.31
C ILE A 73 1.54 -3.06 9.22
N LEU A 74 0.44 -2.79 8.53
CA LEU A 74 0.02 -3.58 7.39
C LEU A 74 0.72 -3.07 6.13
N MET A 75 1.50 -3.95 5.52
CA MET A 75 2.21 -3.69 4.27
C MET A 75 1.69 -4.62 3.18
N LYS A 76 1.44 -4.09 2.00
CA LYS A 76 1.18 -4.89 0.80
C LYS A 76 2.30 -4.71 -0.20
N GLU A 77 2.73 -5.81 -0.80
CA GLU A 77 3.73 -5.82 -1.86
C GLU A 77 3.05 -6.18 -3.19
N PHE A 78 3.33 -5.39 -4.22
CA PHE A 78 2.92 -5.64 -5.59
C PHE A 78 4.14 -5.76 -6.49
N ASP A 79 4.18 -6.83 -7.28
CA ASP A 79 5.20 -7.08 -8.29
C ASP A 79 4.62 -6.78 -9.69
N PRO A 80 4.99 -5.64 -10.31
CA PRO A 80 4.46 -5.25 -11.62
C PRO A 80 4.81 -6.23 -12.75
N LEU A 81 5.86 -7.04 -12.59
CA LEU A 81 6.29 -8.02 -13.60
C LEU A 81 5.46 -9.30 -13.54
N LYS A 82 4.94 -9.64 -12.36
CA LYS A 82 4.12 -10.84 -12.15
C LYS A 82 2.64 -10.58 -12.37
N MET A 83 2.14 -9.36 -12.15
CA MET A 83 0.73 -8.96 -12.38
C MET A 83 -0.36 -9.85 -11.74
N PHE A 84 -0.02 -10.74 -10.79
CA PHE A 84 -0.97 -11.70 -10.19
C PHE A 84 -1.71 -11.20 -8.93
N GLY A 85 -1.54 -9.92 -8.56
CA GLY A 85 -2.25 -9.29 -7.43
C GLY A 85 -1.35 -8.87 -6.27
N TRP A 86 -1.95 -8.31 -5.22
CA TRP A 86 -1.25 -7.86 -4.02
C TRP A 86 -0.92 -9.01 -3.08
N THR A 87 0.26 -8.97 -2.46
CA THR A 87 0.62 -9.88 -1.36
C THR A 87 0.66 -9.12 -0.04
N SER A 88 -0.10 -9.58 0.95
CA SER A 88 -0.14 -8.96 2.28
C SER A 88 1.00 -9.48 3.17
N ARG A 89 1.57 -8.58 3.97
CA ARG A 89 2.54 -8.88 5.04
C ARG A 89 2.18 -8.04 6.26
N LEU A 90 2.16 -8.66 7.43
CA LEU A 90 2.12 -7.95 8.70
C LEU A 90 3.55 -7.76 9.18
N LYS A 91 3.91 -6.54 9.56
CA LYS A 91 5.22 -6.25 10.15
C LYS A 91 5.00 -5.61 11.52
N LYS A 92 5.66 -6.13 12.55
CA LYS A 92 5.64 -5.48 13.87
C LYS A 92 6.26 -4.09 13.74
N ARG A 93 5.64 -3.12 14.40
CA ARG A 93 6.19 -1.79 14.64
C ARG A 93 7.43 -1.98 15.50
N ILE A 94 8.53 -1.37 15.09
CA ILE A 94 9.75 -1.32 15.90
C ILE A 94 9.54 -0.13 16.84
N ASP A 95 9.23 -0.40 18.10
CA ASP A 95 9.22 0.61 19.14
C ASP A 95 10.58 0.57 19.88
N HIS A 96 11.21 1.74 19.97
CA HIS A 96 12.46 2.07 20.70
C HIS A 96 13.77 1.39 20.28
N LEU A 97 14.58 2.12 19.49
CA LEU A 97 16.04 1.98 19.48
C LEU A 97 16.63 2.67 20.71
N HIS A 98 16.69 1.95 21.83
CA HIS A 98 17.67 2.17 22.88
C HIS A 98 18.32 0.82 23.19
N GLU A 99 19.25 0.39 22.33
CA GLU A 99 20.35 -0.45 22.79
C GLU A 99 21.62 0.31 22.47
N GLU A 100 22.26 0.76 23.54
CA GLU A 100 23.62 1.27 23.53
C GLU A 100 24.52 0.25 22.85
N VAL A 101 25.14 0.66 21.75
CA VAL A 101 26.36 -0.01 21.28
C VAL A 101 27.42 0.33 22.32
N ASN A 102 27.56 -0.53 23.33
CA ASN A 102 28.78 -0.58 24.12
C ASN A 102 29.91 -1.04 23.19
N LEU A 103 30.96 -0.23 23.14
CA LEU A 103 32.20 -0.38 22.37
C LEU A 103 32.85 -1.76 22.55
#